data_AF-A0AB33ZEP5-F1
#
_entry.id   AF-A0AB33ZEP5-F1
#
_cell.length_a   1.000
_cell.length_b   1.000
_cell.length_c   1.000
_cell.angle_alpha   90.00
_cell.angle_beta   90.00
_cell.angle_gamma   90.00
#
_symmetry.space_group_name_H-M   'P 1'
#
loop_
_entity.id
_entity.type
_entity.pdbx_description
1 polymer ?
#
loop_
_entity_poly.entity_id
_entity_poly.type
_entity_poly.pdbx_seq_one_letter_code
_entity_poly.pdbx_strand_id
1 'polypeptide(L)'
;MKPLVLIFALIGGVFITGWIAGYANTISHDWVTAHLSSKSFFYRFEDALMAPLVEEPLKLAAFLFAIYMVPTKSYKELLLVAITAGLGFQISEDFSYILSDLPDGFSYTISGILGRTVGAVSSHWLYTSFLAMGLVLIWRSRQKLINSKYSLIGILYACGAFVAHFAWNSPLRNLESDLPWASGLLISVNLFFFITLYQILSKLDEENK
;
A
#
# COMPACT_ATOMS: atom_id res chain seq x y z
N MET A 1 -23.27 -1.39 1.38
CA MET A 1 -22.10 -2.11 1.91
C MET A 1 -22.44 -2.70 3.27
N LYS A 2 -22.07 -3.95 3.53
CA LYS A 2 -22.26 -4.58 4.86
C LYS A 2 -21.07 -4.18 5.76
N PRO A 3 -21.25 -3.49 6.90
CA PRO A 3 -20.13 -3.02 7.73
C PRO A 3 -19.12 -4.11 8.13
N LEU A 4 -19.59 -5.35 8.24
CA LEU A 4 -18.77 -6.52 8.57
C LEU A 4 -17.59 -6.74 7.62
N VAL A 5 -17.70 -6.41 6.33
CA VAL A 5 -16.58 -6.55 5.37
C VAL A 5 -15.40 -5.64 5.77
N LEU A 6 -15.69 -4.45 6.28
CA LEU A 6 -14.67 -3.50 6.72
C LEU A 6 -13.99 -3.97 8.00
N ILE A 7 -14.73 -4.61 8.90
CA ILE A 7 -14.16 -5.21 10.11
C ILE A 7 -13.17 -6.31 9.73
N PHE A 8 -13.52 -7.21 8.81
CA PHE A 8 -12.59 -8.24 8.35
C PHE A 8 -11.38 -7.65 7.64
N ALA A 9 -11.56 -6.62 6.81
CA ALA A 9 -10.46 -5.93 6.15
C ALA A 9 -9.51 -5.28 7.16
N LEU A 10 -10.05 -4.59 8.16
CA LEU A 10 -9.26 -3.91 9.19
C LEU A 10 -8.48 -4.93 10.03
N ILE A 11 -9.15 -5.97 10.54
CA ILE A 11 -8.50 -7.01 11.35
C ILE A 11 -7.45 -7.76 10.54
N GLY A 12 -7.74 -8.08 9.28
CA GLY A 12 -6.78 -8.71 8.37
C GLY A 12 -5.55 -7.82 8.15
N GLY A 13 -5.77 -6.52 7.93
CA GLY A 13 -4.70 -5.53 7.80
C GLY A 13 -3.83 -5.42 9.06
N VAL A 14 -4.45 -5.20 10.22
CA VAL A 14 -3.75 -4.96 11.48
C VAL A 14 -3.04 -6.22 11.97
N PHE A 15 -3.75 -7.35 12.09
CA PHE A 15 -3.28 -8.49 12.89
C PHE A 15 -2.68 -9.62 12.06
N ILE A 16 -3.04 -9.71 10.78
CA ILE A 16 -2.49 -10.77 9.92
C ILE A 16 -1.32 -10.19 9.14
N THR A 17 -1.58 -9.17 8.33
CA THR A 17 -0.60 -8.75 7.33
C THR A 17 0.49 -7.86 7.92
N GLY A 18 0.17 -6.95 8.83
CA GLY A 18 1.16 -6.09 9.49
C GLY A 18 2.25 -6.87 10.23
N TRP A 19 1.86 -7.83 11.07
CA TRP A 19 2.80 -8.64 11.86
C TRP A 19 3.62 -9.60 11.01
N ILE A 20 2.97 -10.28 10.04
CA ILE A 20 3.66 -11.20 9.13
C ILE A 20 4.68 -10.42 8.27
N ALA A 21 4.31 -9.22 7.80
CA ALA A 21 5.21 -8.37 7.04
C ALA A 21 6.41 -7.92 7.87
N GLY A 22 6.21 -7.50 9.12
CA GLY A 22 7.33 -7.14 10.01
C GLY A 22 8.36 -8.27 10.11
N TYR A 23 7.90 -9.51 10.33
CA TYR A 23 8.79 -10.67 10.39
C TYR A 23 9.44 -11.00 9.02
N ALA A 24 8.66 -10.95 7.93
CA ALA A 24 9.15 -11.25 6.59
C ALA A 24 10.14 -10.20 6.07
N ASN A 25 9.97 -8.93 6.45
CA ASN A 25 10.91 -7.85 6.16
C ASN A 25 12.25 -8.10 6.88
N THR A 26 12.25 -8.49 8.15
CA THR A 26 13.49 -8.87 8.86
C THR A 26 14.21 -10.03 8.19
N ILE A 27 13.50 -11.09 7.81
CA ILE A 27 14.11 -12.23 7.09
C ILE A 27 14.69 -11.77 5.74
N SER A 28 13.96 -10.91 5.03
CA SER A 28 14.42 -10.38 3.74
C SER A 28 15.70 -9.56 3.92
N HIS A 29 15.78 -8.76 4.98
CA HIS A 29 16.96 -8.00 5.36
C HIS A 29 18.18 -8.86 5.65
N ASP A 30 18.02 -9.86 6.50
CA ASP A 30 19.09 -10.80 6.83
C ASP A 30 19.59 -11.52 5.57
N TRP A 31 18.67 -11.92 4.68
CA TRP A 31 19.02 -12.60 3.44
C TRP A 31 19.77 -11.70 2.46
N VAL A 32 19.32 -10.46 2.24
CA VAL A 32 20.01 -9.49 1.35
C VAL A 32 21.37 -9.15 1.91
N THR A 33 21.47 -8.92 3.22
CA THR A 33 22.73 -8.64 3.88
C THR A 33 23.70 -9.81 3.77
N ALA A 34 23.23 -11.05 3.91
CA ALA A 34 24.08 -12.24 3.80
C ALA A 34 24.55 -12.55 2.36
N HIS A 35 23.74 -12.26 1.34
CA HIS A 35 24.00 -12.74 -0.03
C HIS A 35 24.33 -11.64 -1.04
N LEU A 36 23.95 -10.39 -0.78
CA LEU A 36 23.98 -9.29 -1.74
C LEU A 36 24.62 -8.01 -1.20
N SER A 37 25.06 -7.96 0.06
CA SER A 37 25.69 -6.78 0.69
C SER A 37 26.95 -6.30 -0.02
N SER A 38 27.69 -7.18 -0.71
CA SER A 38 28.83 -6.80 -1.55
C SER A 38 28.44 -5.92 -2.76
N LYS A 39 27.14 -5.82 -3.07
CA LYS A 39 26.60 -4.96 -4.13
C LYS A 39 25.99 -3.71 -3.52
N SER A 40 26.70 -2.58 -3.64
CA SER A 40 26.30 -1.28 -3.11
C SER A 40 24.89 -0.82 -3.51
N PHE A 41 24.38 -1.27 -4.66
CA PHE A 41 23.02 -1.00 -5.08
C PHE A 41 21.98 -1.71 -4.21
N PHE A 42 22.11 -3.03 -4.02
CA PHE A 42 21.09 -3.82 -3.31
C PHE A 42 21.02 -3.45 -1.84
N TYR A 43 22.16 -3.20 -1.20
CA TYR A 43 22.19 -2.72 0.17
C TYR A 43 21.50 -1.36 0.35
N ARG A 44 21.61 -0.45 -0.63
CA ARG A 44 21.01 0.89 -0.55
C ARG A 44 19.52 0.95 -0.88
N PHE A 45 19.05 0.03 -1.72
CA PHE A 45 17.67 -0.01 -2.21
C PHE A 45 16.88 -1.20 -1.66
N GLU A 46 17.42 -1.91 -0.67
CA GLU A 46 16.81 -3.11 -0.10
C GLU A 46 15.37 -2.85 0.36
N ASP A 47 15.18 -1.92 1.29
CA ASP A 47 13.85 -1.57 1.83
C ASP A 47 12.88 -1.15 0.71
N ALA A 48 13.40 -0.43 -0.29
CA ALA A 48 12.61 0.01 -1.44
C ALA A 48 12.16 -1.16 -2.31
N LEU A 49 12.95 -2.23 -2.41
CA LEU A 49 12.65 -3.40 -3.24
C LEU A 49 11.85 -4.45 -2.47
N MET A 50 12.28 -4.79 -1.26
CA MET A 50 11.73 -5.90 -0.49
C MET A 50 10.39 -5.55 0.15
N ALA A 51 10.24 -4.34 0.73
CA ALA A 51 8.99 -3.97 1.38
C ALA A 51 7.79 -4.02 0.42
N PRO A 52 7.82 -3.46 -0.81
CA PRO A 52 6.69 -3.60 -1.72
C PRO A 52 6.41 -5.06 -2.12
N LEU A 53 7.47 -5.87 -2.31
CA LEU A 53 7.33 -7.28 -2.72
C LEU A 53 6.75 -8.17 -1.63
N VAL A 54 7.00 -7.85 -0.36
CA VAL A 54 6.47 -8.59 0.79
C VAL A 54 5.10 -8.05 1.18
N GLU A 55 4.98 -6.75 1.34
CA GLU A 55 3.83 -6.15 2.00
C GLU A 55 2.61 -6.04 1.11
N GLU A 56 2.76 -5.66 -0.16
CA GLU A 56 1.61 -5.47 -1.04
C GLU A 56 0.85 -6.78 -1.31
N PRO A 57 1.51 -7.94 -1.54
CA PRO A 57 0.81 -9.23 -1.61
C PRO A 57 0.11 -9.62 -0.30
N LEU A 58 0.71 -9.32 0.87
CA LEU A 58 0.08 -9.58 2.16
C LEU A 58 -1.18 -8.71 2.33
N LYS A 59 -1.08 -7.39 2.12
CA LYS A 59 -2.23 -6.46 2.16
C LYS A 59 -3.34 -6.90 1.20
N LEU A 60 -2.98 -7.35 -0.01
CA LEU A 60 -3.92 -7.93 -0.96
C LEU A 60 -4.61 -9.19 -0.40
N ALA A 61 -3.89 -10.06 0.31
CA ALA A 61 -4.48 -11.23 0.96
C ALA A 61 -5.54 -10.84 2.02
N ALA A 62 -5.31 -9.78 2.81
CA ALA A 62 -6.31 -9.25 3.73
C ALA A 62 -7.56 -8.73 3.00
N PHE A 63 -7.37 -8.00 1.90
CA PHE A 63 -8.48 -7.58 1.03
C PHE A 63 -9.28 -8.77 0.49
N LEU A 64 -8.60 -9.78 -0.06
CA LEU A 64 -9.23 -10.99 -0.61
C LEU A 64 -9.97 -11.77 0.46
N PHE A 65 -9.40 -11.91 1.66
CA PHE A 65 -10.03 -12.54 2.81
C PHE A 65 -11.34 -11.84 3.19
N ALA A 66 -11.34 -10.51 3.26
CA ALA A 66 -12.52 -9.75 3.63
C ALA A 66 -13.68 -9.94 2.62
N ILE A 67 -13.38 -9.84 1.31
CA ILE A 67 -14.41 -9.99 0.27
C ILE A 67 -14.85 -11.45 0.10
N TYR A 68 -14.02 -12.42 0.47
CA TYR A 68 -14.40 -13.83 0.52
C TYR A 68 -15.42 -14.09 1.62
N MET A 69 -15.17 -13.55 2.82
CA MET A 69 -16.08 -13.69 3.97
C MET A 69 -17.39 -12.95 3.77
N VAL A 70 -17.33 -11.75 3.17
CA VAL A 70 -18.50 -10.92 2.92
C VAL A 70 -18.48 -10.44 1.46
N PRO A 71 -19.10 -11.22 0.54
CA PRO A 71 -19.12 -10.91 -0.89
C PRO A 71 -19.60 -9.49 -1.16
N THR A 72 -18.74 -8.72 -1.83
CA THR A 72 -18.94 -7.31 -2.15
C THR A 72 -18.80 -7.12 -3.65
N LYS A 73 -19.75 -6.42 -4.29
CA LYS A 73 -19.82 -6.34 -5.77
C LYS A 73 -19.52 -4.97 -6.34
N SER A 74 -19.93 -3.89 -5.66
CA SER A 74 -19.70 -2.52 -6.12
C SER A 74 -18.21 -2.20 -6.11
N TYR A 75 -17.74 -1.53 -7.15
CA TYR A 75 -16.37 -1.07 -7.29
C TYR A 75 -15.98 -0.07 -6.20
N LYS A 76 -16.87 0.86 -5.84
CA LYS A 76 -16.64 1.79 -4.71
C LYS A 76 -16.58 1.07 -3.37
N GLU A 77 -17.43 0.06 -3.17
CA GLU A 77 -17.38 -0.74 -1.94
C GLU A 77 -16.08 -1.55 -1.87
N LEU A 78 -15.65 -2.18 -2.98
CA LEU A 78 -14.37 -2.88 -3.06
C LEU A 78 -13.19 -1.93 -2.81
N LEU A 79 -13.22 -0.72 -3.36
CA LEU A 79 -12.20 0.31 -3.07
C LEU A 79 -12.14 0.60 -1.57
N LEU A 80 -13.29 0.76 -0.90
CA LEU A 80 -13.33 1.03 0.53
C LEU A 80 -12.80 -0.13 1.37
N VAL A 81 -13.02 -1.38 0.95
CA VAL A 81 -12.40 -2.56 1.55
C VAL A 81 -10.87 -2.50 1.42
N ALA A 82 -10.36 -2.15 0.23
CA ALA A 82 -8.92 -2.05 -0.02
C ALA A 82 -8.26 -0.93 0.82
N ILE A 83 -8.90 0.24 0.89
CA ILE A 83 -8.49 1.34 1.78
C ILE A 83 -8.41 0.84 3.23
N THR A 84 -9.45 0.15 3.69
CA THR A 84 -9.52 -0.32 5.08
C THR A 84 -8.46 -1.38 5.39
N ALA A 85 -8.18 -2.30 4.46
CA ALA A 85 -7.11 -3.29 4.62
C ALA A 85 -5.73 -2.62 4.73
N GLY A 86 -5.43 -1.67 3.84
CA GLY A 86 -4.17 -0.94 3.89
C GLY A 86 -4.02 0.00 5.09
N LEU A 87 -5.11 0.62 5.55
CA LEU A 87 -5.13 1.37 6.81
C LEU A 87 -4.85 0.46 8.01
N GLY A 88 -5.43 -0.74 8.03
CA GLY A 88 -5.14 -1.71 9.09
C GLY A 88 -3.66 -2.06 9.14
N PHE A 89 -3.04 -2.33 7.99
CA PHE A 89 -1.60 -2.55 7.91
C PHE A 89 -0.81 -1.35 8.45
N GLN A 90 -1.17 -0.14 8.01
CA GLN A 90 -0.50 1.08 8.43
C GLN A 90 -0.53 1.27 9.95
N ILE A 91 -1.66 1.00 10.60
CA ILE A 91 -1.76 1.08 12.06
C ILE A 91 -0.72 0.17 12.72
N SER A 92 -0.63 -1.09 12.28
CA SER A 92 0.35 -2.04 12.83
C SER A 92 1.79 -1.58 12.62
N GLU A 93 2.10 -1.08 11.44
CA GLU A 93 3.43 -0.59 11.12
C GLU A 93 3.78 0.66 11.93
N ASP A 94 2.90 1.66 11.98
CA ASP A 94 3.10 2.90 12.74
C ASP A 94 3.33 2.62 14.22
N PHE A 95 2.59 1.69 14.83
CA PHE A 95 2.86 1.26 16.21
C PHE A 95 4.24 0.62 16.37
N SER A 96 4.69 -0.18 15.40
CA SER A 96 6.01 -0.81 15.44
C SER A 96 7.13 0.23 15.38
N TYR A 97 6.99 1.26 14.54
CA TYR A 97 7.94 2.37 14.50
C TYR A 97 7.92 3.21 15.78
N ILE A 98 6.75 3.51 16.35
CA ILE A 98 6.66 4.22 17.63
C ILE A 98 7.40 3.43 18.72
N LEU A 99 7.19 2.12 18.80
CA LEU A 99 7.86 1.26 19.77
C LEU A 99 9.39 1.21 19.55
N SER A 100 9.83 1.21 18.29
CA SER A 100 11.23 1.28 17.88
C SER A 100 11.89 2.60 18.30
N ASP A 101 11.17 3.72 18.18
CA ASP A 101 11.70 5.08 18.42
C ASP A 101 11.65 5.50 19.90
N LEU A 102 10.92 4.78 20.76
CA LEU A 102 10.78 5.11 22.18
C LEU A 102 12.12 5.13 22.96
N PRO A 103 13.05 4.18 22.78
CA PRO A 103 14.34 4.17 23.46
C PRO A 103 15.22 5.40 23.15
N ASP A 104 15.05 6.02 21.99
CA ASP A 104 15.81 7.19 21.54
C ASP A 104 15.31 8.51 22.14
N GLY A 105 14.23 8.46 22.94
CA GLY A 105 13.73 9.56 23.75
C GLY A 105 12.60 10.36 23.11
N PHE A 106 11.87 11.10 23.96
CA PHE A 106 10.60 11.75 23.62
C PHE A 106 10.65 12.62 22.35
N SER A 107 11.67 13.48 22.22
CA SER A 107 11.79 14.38 21.07
C SER A 107 11.97 13.63 19.76
N TYR A 108 12.75 12.54 19.77
CA TYR A 108 12.95 11.69 18.60
C TYR A 108 11.65 10.98 18.22
N THR A 109 10.99 10.34 19.20
CA THR A 109 9.71 9.65 18.98
C THR A 109 8.63 10.58 18.42
N ILE A 110 8.48 11.80 18.96
CA ILE A 110 7.49 12.77 18.46
C ILE A 110 7.81 13.21 17.04
N SER A 111 9.10 13.45 16.71
CA SER A 111 9.51 13.76 15.35
C SER A 111 9.16 12.62 14.38
N GLY A 112 9.40 11.37 14.79
CA GLY A 112 9.02 10.17 14.03
C GLY A 112 7.53 10.12 13.77
N ILE A 113 6.70 10.29 14.80
CA ILE A 113 5.23 10.32 14.69
C ILE A 113 4.75 11.39 13.71
N LEU A 114 5.30 12.61 13.80
CA LEU A 114 4.92 13.71 12.90
C LEU A 114 5.29 13.40 11.45
N GLY A 115 6.51 12.90 11.21
CA GLY A 115 6.95 12.49 9.87
C GLY A 115 6.06 11.40 9.27
N ARG A 116 5.70 10.40 10.07
CA ARG A 116 4.81 9.31 9.64
C ARG A 116 3.38 9.77 9.40
N THR A 117 2.87 10.69 10.21
CA THR A 117 1.53 11.28 10.04
C THR A 117 1.41 12.05 8.71
N VAL A 118 2.42 12.84 8.36
CA VAL A 118 2.46 13.53 7.06
C VAL A 118 2.53 12.50 5.92
N GLY A 119 3.33 11.46 6.08
CA GLY A 119 3.44 10.38 5.11
C GLY A 119 2.16 9.55 4.93
N ALA A 120 1.36 9.40 5.99
CA ALA A 120 0.14 8.62 5.99
C ALA A 120 -0.94 9.13 5.01
N VAL A 121 -0.80 10.38 4.54
CA VAL A 121 -1.67 10.94 3.49
C VAL A 121 -1.54 10.17 2.17
N SER A 122 -0.41 9.51 1.91
CA SER A 122 -0.14 8.87 0.62
C SER A 122 0.71 7.60 0.75
N SER A 123 0.16 6.63 1.47
CA SER A 123 0.88 5.47 1.99
C SER A 123 0.12 4.16 1.70
N HIS A 124 0.19 3.20 2.63
CA HIS A 124 -0.28 1.82 2.48
C HIS A 124 -1.72 1.66 2.01
N TRP A 125 -2.65 2.49 2.49
CA TRP A 125 -4.05 2.43 2.06
C TRP A 125 -4.23 2.75 0.57
N LEU A 126 -3.38 3.60 0.04
CA LEU A 126 -3.38 4.02 -1.37
C LEU A 126 -2.70 2.96 -2.24
N TYR A 127 -1.56 2.41 -1.82
CA TYR A 127 -0.88 1.33 -2.54
C TYR A 127 -1.75 0.07 -2.61
N THR A 128 -2.38 -0.29 -1.49
CA THR A 128 -3.34 -1.40 -1.42
C THR A 128 -4.53 -1.16 -2.36
N SER A 129 -5.05 0.07 -2.41
CA SER A 129 -6.13 0.44 -3.33
C SER A 129 -5.72 0.28 -4.79
N PHE A 130 -4.52 0.71 -5.15
CA PHE A 130 -3.99 0.58 -6.51
C PHE A 130 -3.83 -0.87 -6.92
N LEU A 131 -3.21 -1.70 -6.07
CA LEU A 131 -3.01 -3.11 -6.36
C LEU A 131 -4.34 -3.86 -6.44
N ALA A 132 -5.17 -3.76 -5.41
CA ALA A 132 -6.44 -4.49 -5.33
C ALA A 132 -7.37 -4.10 -6.48
N MET A 133 -7.58 -2.80 -6.70
CA MET A 133 -8.49 -2.35 -7.76
C MET A 133 -7.89 -2.54 -9.16
N GLY A 134 -6.57 -2.43 -9.31
CA GLY A 134 -5.89 -2.79 -10.55
C GLY A 134 -6.17 -4.24 -10.96
N LEU A 135 -6.05 -5.18 -10.02
CA LEU A 135 -6.37 -6.58 -10.24
C LEU A 135 -7.87 -6.82 -10.47
N VAL A 136 -8.75 -6.14 -9.75
CA VAL A 136 -10.20 -6.21 -9.99
C VAL A 136 -10.54 -5.77 -11.41
N LEU A 137 -9.96 -4.67 -11.91
CA LEU A 137 -10.18 -4.20 -13.28
C LEU A 137 -9.69 -5.21 -14.32
N ILE A 138 -8.48 -5.78 -14.13
CA ILE A 138 -7.95 -6.84 -15.00
C ILE A 138 -8.90 -8.05 -15.01
N TRP A 139 -9.31 -8.52 -13.83
CA TRP A 139 -10.18 -9.67 -13.68
C TRP A 139 -11.53 -9.47 -14.37
N ARG A 140 -12.21 -8.35 -14.09
CA ARG A 140 -13.52 -8.03 -14.66
C ARG A 140 -13.45 -7.85 -16.18
N SER A 141 -12.36 -7.27 -16.67
CA SER A 141 -12.11 -7.10 -18.09
C SER A 141 -11.90 -8.45 -18.80
N ARG A 142 -11.13 -9.38 -18.19
CA ARG A 142 -10.96 -10.76 -18.70
C ARG A 142 -12.26 -11.57 -18.71
N GLN A 143 -13.13 -11.34 -17.73
CA GLN A 143 -14.48 -11.92 -17.69
C GLN A 143 -15.46 -11.26 -18.68
N LYS A 144 -15.00 -10.29 -19.49
CA LYS A 144 -15.81 -9.50 -20.44
C LYS A 144 -16.99 -8.76 -19.78
N LEU A 145 -16.89 -8.48 -18.48
CA LEU A 145 -17.89 -7.71 -17.73
C LEU A 145 -17.71 -6.20 -17.93
N ILE A 146 -16.51 -5.77 -18.27
CA ILE A 146 -16.17 -4.39 -18.61
C ILE A 146 -15.29 -4.37 -19.86
N ASN A 147 -15.18 -3.21 -20.51
CA ASN A 147 -14.38 -3.04 -21.73
C ASN A 147 -12.90 -3.47 -21.52
N SER A 148 -12.29 -4.06 -22.55
CA SER A 148 -10.90 -4.53 -22.54
C SER A 148 -9.88 -3.44 -22.19
N LYS A 149 -10.17 -2.16 -22.51
CA LYS A 149 -9.31 -1.02 -22.17
C LYS A 149 -9.02 -0.90 -20.66
N TYR A 150 -9.97 -1.32 -19.82
CA TYR A 150 -9.80 -1.26 -18.37
C TYR A 150 -8.78 -2.28 -17.86
N SER A 151 -8.45 -3.32 -18.64
CA SER A 151 -7.34 -4.23 -18.29
C SER A 151 -6.00 -3.50 -18.32
N LEU A 152 -5.76 -2.63 -19.31
CA LEU A 152 -4.51 -1.86 -19.37
C LEU A 152 -4.41 -0.88 -18.21
N ILE A 153 -5.50 -0.17 -17.93
CA ILE A 153 -5.61 0.71 -16.77
C ILE A 153 -5.33 -0.08 -15.47
N GLY A 154 -5.91 -1.28 -15.34
CA GLY A 154 -5.69 -2.14 -14.20
C GLY A 154 -4.21 -2.57 -14.03
N ILE A 155 -3.50 -2.86 -15.12
CA ILE A 155 -2.06 -3.16 -15.10
C ILE A 155 -1.27 -1.94 -14.62
N LEU A 156 -1.60 -0.74 -15.12
CA LEU A 156 -0.93 0.50 -14.70
C LEU A 156 -1.10 0.75 -13.20
N TYR A 157 -2.29 0.55 -12.63
CA TYR A 157 -2.49 0.68 -11.18
C TYR A 157 -1.80 -0.44 -10.39
N ALA A 158 -1.87 -1.69 -10.85
CA ALA A 158 -1.22 -2.81 -10.15
C ALA A 158 0.30 -2.62 -10.09
N CYS A 159 0.95 -2.30 -11.21
CA CYS A 159 2.38 -1.97 -11.22
C CYS A 159 2.67 -0.66 -10.48
N GLY A 160 1.78 0.33 -10.61
CA GLY A 160 1.88 1.62 -9.95
C GLY A 160 1.92 1.52 -8.42
N ALA A 161 1.22 0.54 -7.82
CA ALA A 161 1.31 0.27 -6.39
C ALA A 161 2.75 -0.02 -5.93
N PHE A 162 3.42 -0.95 -6.61
CA PHE A 162 4.82 -1.31 -6.30
C PHE A 162 5.76 -0.15 -6.58
N VAL A 163 5.55 0.59 -7.68
CA VAL A 163 6.40 1.75 -8.02
C VAL A 163 6.24 2.87 -6.99
N ALA A 164 5.01 3.17 -6.56
CA ALA A 164 4.74 4.21 -5.57
C ALA A 164 5.35 3.85 -4.21
N HIS A 165 5.19 2.59 -3.78
CA HIS A 165 5.78 2.11 -2.53
C HIS A 165 7.31 2.07 -2.61
N PHE A 166 7.89 1.56 -3.70
CA PHE A 166 9.33 1.62 -3.95
C PHE A 166 9.84 3.07 -3.87
N ALA A 167 9.16 4.02 -4.52
CA ALA A 167 9.57 5.42 -4.52
C ALA A 167 9.52 6.04 -3.12
N TRP A 168 8.56 5.63 -2.28
CA TRP A 168 8.44 6.09 -0.90
C TRP A 168 9.59 5.60 -0.02
N ASN A 169 9.97 4.33 -0.17
CA ASN A 169 11.06 3.70 0.61
C ASN A 169 12.44 3.92 -0.03
N SER A 170 12.50 4.56 -1.19
CA SER A 170 13.74 4.79 -1.93
C SER A 170 14.63 5.80 -1.20
N PRO A 171 15.96 5.57 -1.13
CA PRO A 171 16.91 6.57 -0.64
C PRO A 171 16.87 7.87 -1.46
N LEU A 172 16.34 7.83 -2.70
CA LEU A 172 16.15 9.01 -3.54
C LEU A 172 15.15 10.02 -2.97
N ARG A 173 14.24 9.58 -2.09
CA ARG A 173 13.31 10.48 -1.41
C ARG A 173 14.02 11.39 -0.41
N ASN A 174 15.11 10.89 0.18
CA ASN A 174 15.86 11.58 1.23
C ASN A 174 17.09 12.32 0.68
N LEU A 175 17.13 12.63 -0.63
CA LEU A 175 18.21 13.44 -1.20
C LEU A 175 18.25 14.80 -0.49
N GLU A 176 19.40 15.10 0.13
CA GLU A 176 19.64 16.34 0.87
C GLU A 176 19.25 17.55 0.01
N SER A 177 18.17 18.19 0.39
CA SER A 177 17.69 19.44 -0.19
C SER A 177 17.01 20.25 0.92
N ASP A 178 17.11 21.57 0.82
CA ASP A 178 16.57 22.50 1.83
C ASP A 178 15.05 22.42 2.00
N LEU A 179 14.36 21.72 1.09
CA LEU A 179 12.92 21.51 1.10
C LEU A 179 12.63 20.04 0.73
N PRO A 180 11.75 19.30 1.44
CA PRO A 180 11.43 17.90 1.16
C PRO A 180 10.47 17.77 -0.05
N TRP A 181 10.87 18.33 -1.19
CA TRP A 181 10.06 18.43 -2.41
C TRP A 181 9.70 17.05 -2.97
N ALA A 182 10.57 16.05 -2.82
CA ALA A 182 10.35 14.69 -3.31
C ALA A 182 9.12 14.05 -2.64
N SER A 183 9.01 14.15 -1.31
CA SER A 183 7.86 13.65 -0.56
C SER A 183 6.57 14.38 -0.95
N GLY A 184 6.62 15.72 -1.07
CA GLY A 184 5.45 16.51 -1.49
C GLY A 184 4.98 16.18 -2.91
N LEU A 185 5.91 15.97 -3.83
CA LEU A 185 5.61 15.54 -5.20
C LEU A 185 4.99 14.15 -5.23
N LEU A 186 5.59 13.18 -4.54
CA LEU A 186 5.07 11.81 -4.44
C LEU A 186 3.65 11.78 -3.87
N ILE A 187 3.40 12.53 -2.79
CA ILE A 187 2.06 12.66 -2.19
C ILE A 187 1.07 13.19 -3.23
N SER A 188 1.42 14.27 -3.91
CA SER A 188 0.55 14.92 -4.91
C SER A 188 0.21 14.01 -6.09
N VAL A 189 1.22 13.32 -6.63
CA VAL A 189 1.07 12.41 -7.77
C VAL A 189 0.18 11.22 -7.39
N ASN A 190 0.44 10.61 -6.24
CA ASN A 190 -0.35 9.49 -5.75
C ASN A 190 -1.81 9.89 -5.50
N LEU A 191 -2.07 11.04 -4.89
CA LEU A 191 -3.43 11.53 -4.68
C LEU A 191 -4.16 11.81 -6.00
N PHE A 192 -3.47 12.38 -7.00
CA PHE A 192 -4.02 12.55 -8.34
C PHE A 192 -4.45 11.22 -8.96
N PHE A 193 -3.59 10.19 -8.89
CA PHE A 193 -3.93 8.86 -9.38
C PHE A 193 -5.06 8.21 -8.59
N PHE A 194 -5.11 8.40 -7.27
CA PHE A 194 -6.20 7.89 -6.45
C PHE A 194 -7.55 8.53 -6.78
N ILE A 195 -7.59 9.85 -6.95
CA ILE A 195 -8.81 10.56 -7.39
C ILE A 195 -9.25 10.06 -8.77
N THR A 196 -8.31 9.89 -9.68
CA THR A 196 -8.57 9.35 -11.03
C THR A 196 -9.15 7.93 -10.96
N LEU A 197 -8.57 7.06 -10.11
CA LEU A 197 -9.07 5.71 -9.87
C LEU A 197 -10.51 5.75 -9.34
N TYR A 198 -10.78 6.58 -8.33
CA TYR A 198 -12.12 6.74 -7.76
C TYR A 198 -13.15 7.16 -8.81
N GLN A 199 -12.81 8.12 -9.68
CA GLN A 199 -13.69 8.57 -10.76
C GLN A 199 -14.00 7.44 -11.76
N ILE A 200 -12.98 6.67 -12.16
CA ILE A 200 -13.14 5.51 -13.05
C ILE A 200 -14.07 4.47 -12.43
N LEU A 201 -13.84 4.12 -11.16
CA LEU A 201 -14.64 3.11 -10.45
C LEU A 201 -16.07 3.58 -10.21
N SER A 202 -16.27 4.87 -9.92
CA SER A 202 -17.60 5.47 -9.77
C SER A 202 -18.41 5.37 -11.05
N LYS A 203 -17.80 5.69 -12.19
CA LYS A 203 -18.43 5.55 -13.51
C LYS A 203 -18.78 4.09 -13.81
N LEU A 204 -17.88 3.16 -13.51
CA LEU A 204 -18.15 1.73 -13.69
C LEU A 204 -19.30 1.23 -12.81
N ASP A 205 -19.44 1.72 -11.57
CA ASP A 205 -20.59 1.40 -10.73
C ASP A 205 -21.90 1.93 -11.30
N GLU A 206 -21.90 3.09 -11.95
CA GLU A 206 -23.10 3.65 -12.60
C GLU A 206 -23.49 2.89 -13.87
N GLU A 207 -22.52 2.48 -14.67
CA GLU A 207 -22.73 1.70 -15.91
C GLU A 207 -23.20 0.25 -15.64
N ASN A 208 -22.93 -0.30 -14.44
CA ASN A 208 -23.22 -1.70 -14.09
C ASN A 208 -24.35 -1.87 -13.04
N LYS A 209 -25.16 -0.83 -12.81
CA LYS A 209 -26.40 -0.94 -12.02
C LYS A 209 -27.51 -1.59 -12.83
#